data_AF-A0A8I1P0N3-F1
#
_entry.id   AF-A0A8I1P0N3-F1
#
_cell.length_a   1.000
_cell.length_b   1.000
_cell.length_c   1.000
_cell.angle_alpha   90.00
_cell.angle_beta   90.00
_cell.angle_gamma   90.00
#
_symmetry.space_group_name_H-M   'P 1'
#
loop_
_entity.id
_entity.type
_entity.pdbx_description
1 polymer ?
#
loop_
_entity_poly.entity_id
_entity_poly.type
_entity_poly.pdbx_seq_one_letter_code
_entity_poly.pdbx_strand_id
1 'polypeptide(L)'
;MRWATAVLSVLALAAAADLPARAEPASGRLEPYQMVYSLQLLQDRIADGDQAALPMQRKLLELIDARLAESTPEDFSDDRNFRSLMIYAMSGGNPTTVQKVVSRLILGDQRARMSAGVLEYVRGQTSRAVSALKDIDPREVEPDIGPSLALVKGTLYVNMDAAQSLAFFDFARLAGPGTLIEEAALRRSVSLSAEVGDGDRFARLSEQYVRRFLRSPYASQFADYFVSGVAKLHATAKLDRIADIIDEMNDEQSKVVYLRIARQAAIDRLDELLVFARKGLERHTPRKEEGQDARAVLYSALAAVASENVADVREQLETIDPSQLSEPDRALLDAARKIVDEVVSPPSTAGLPKRRPELDDIVGPSVRAGRPERGRPFKTTEDYVADKRNRLQAIDQLLQESTQ
;
A
#
# COMPACT_ATOMS: atom_id res chain seq x y z
N MET A 1 -51.45 75.75 39.96
CA MET A 1 -50.88 77.10 39.72
C MET A 1 -49.38 77.03 40.03
N ARG A 2 -48.52 77.44 39.05
CA ARG A 2 -47.07 77.74 39.16
C ARG A 2 -46.15 76.51 39.38
N TRP A 3 -45.45 75.91 38.41
CA TRP A 3 -44.36 76.36 37.51
C TRP A 3 -43.11 76.92 38.22
N ALA A 4 -42.01 76.19 38.00
CA ALA A 4 -40.60 76.58 37.82
C ALA A 4 -39.65 76.67 39.04
N THR A 5 -38.69 75.74 39.08
CA THR A 5 -37.22 75.95 39.22
C THR A 5 -36.49 74.66 38.75
N ALA A 6 -35.84 74.67 37.57
CA ALA A 6 -34.37 74.75 37.35
C ALA A 6 -33.66 73.36 37.43
N VAL A 7 -33.43 72.68 36.30
CA VAL A 7 -32.19 72.66 35.46
C VAL A 7 -30.98 72.01 36.15
N LEU A 8 -30.62 70.78 35.76
CA LEU A 8 -29.38 70.45 35.03
C LEU A 8 -29.25 68.93 34.78
N SER A 9 -29.26 68.56 33.51
CA SER A 9 -28.88 67.24 33.00
C SER A 9 -27.39 67.22 32.68
N VAL A 10 -26.64 66.22 33.14
CA VAL A 10 -25.42 65.74 32.45
C VAL A 10 -25.27 64.24 32.67
N LEU A 11 -25.37 63.48 31.57
CA LEU A 11 -24.86 62.11 31.44
C LEU A 11 -23.32 62.14 31.56
N ALA A 12 -22.75 61.31 32.42
CA ALA A 12 -21.34 60.96 32.37
C ALA A 12 -21.21 59.47 32.03
N LEU A 13 -20.84 59.22 30.77
CA LEU A 13 -20.42 57.95 30.21
C LEU A 13 -19.07 57.58 30.88
N ALA A 14 -19.02 56.50 31.65
CA ALA A 14 -17.79 56.06 32.30
C ALA A 14 -16.83 55.48 31.26
N ALA A 15 -15.64 56.09 31.20
CA ALA A 15 -14.53 55.73 30.34
C ALA A 15 -14.02 54.30 30.65
N ALA A 16 -14.04 53.45 29.62
CA ALA A 16 -13.21 52.25 29.58
C ALA A 16 -11.75 52.70 29.55
N ALA A 17 -10.96 52.24 30.51
CA ALA A 17 -9.53 52.44 30.52
C ALA A 17 -8.91 51.67 29.34
N ASP A 18 -8.36 52.42 28.39
CA ASP A 18 -7.44 51.93 27.37
C ASP A 18 -6.19 51.35 28.06
N LEU A 19 -6.21 50.04 28.31
CA LEU A 19 -4.98 49.26 28.43
C LEU A 19 -4.42 49.13 27.00
N PRO A 20 -3.25 49.71 26.69
CA PRO A 20 -2.65 49.51 25.39
C PRO A 20 -2.25 48.05 25.28
N ALA A 21 -3.01 47.28 24.50
CA ALA A 21 -2.50 46.04 23.93
C ALA A 21 -1.26 46.43 23.12
N ARG A 22 -0.07 46.16 23.67
CA ARG A 22 1.19 46.20 22.94
C ARG A 22 1.12 45.11 21.87
N ALA A 23 0.56 45.44 20.72
CA ALA A 23 0.94 44.80 19.48
C ALA A 23 2.36 45.31 19.19
N GLU A 24 3.37 44.53 19.54
CA GLU A 24 4.69 44.77 18.96
C GLU A 24 4.54 44.73 17.43
N PRO A 25 5.17 45.66 16.70
CA PRO A 25 5.21 45.55 15.26
C PRO A 25 5.93 44.25 14.95
N ALA A 26 5.20 43.27 14.41
CA ALA A 26 5.84 42.13 13.78
C ALA A 26 6.85 42.69 12.80
N SER A 27 8.14 42.51 13.11
CA SER A 27 9.21 42.55 12.12
C SER A 27 8.63 41.89 10.87
N GLY A 28 8.61 42.57 9.71
CA GLY A 28 7.80 42.19 8.52
C GLY A 28 8.16 40.86 7.85
N ARG A 29 8.46 39.83 8.63
CA ARG A 29 8.90 38.49 8.30
C ARG A 29 7.92 37.52 8.97
N LEU A 30 7.49 36.51 8.21
CA LEU A 30 6.53 35.51 8.69
C LEU A 30 7.12 34.70 9.85
N GLU A 31 6.25 34.37 10.81
CA GLU A 31 6.57 33.45 11.90
C GLU A 31 6.59 31.99 11.38
N PRO A 32 7.41 31.10 11.98
CA PRO A 32 7.50 29.70 11.58
C PRO A 32 6.13 29.02 11.46
N TYR A 33 5.23 29.25 12.41
CA TYR A 33 3.90 28.64 12.37
C TYR A 33 3.06 29.09 11.17
N GLN A 34 3.19 30.34 10.72
CA GLN A 34 2.45 30.86 9.55
C GLN A 34 2.96 30.20 8.26
N MET A 35 4.26 29.97 8.19
CA MET A 35 4.89 29.32 7.03
C MET A 35 4.53 27.83 6.96
N VAL A 36 4.54 27.13 8.09
CA VAL A 36 4.15 25.71 8.16
C VAL A 36 2.66 25.52 7.87
N TYR A 37 1.80 26.42 8.34
CA TYR A 37 0.38 26.41 7.95
C TYR A 37 0.19 26.56 6.44
N SER A 38 0.98 27.44 5.80
CA SER A 38 0.98 27.61 4.34
C SER A 38 1.43 26.34 3.60
N LEU A 39 2.41 25.62 4.17
CA LEU A 39 2.83 24.31 3.66
C LEU A 39 1.70 23.27 3.77
N GLN A 40 0.99 23.20 4.89
CA GLN A 40 -0.13 22.26 5.07
C GLN A 40 -1.25 22.53 4.08
N LEU A 41 -1.66 23.79 3.89
CA LEU A 41 -2.66 24.17 2.88
C LEU A 41 -2.24 23.79 1.45
N LEU A 42 -0.94 23.84 1.15
CA LEU A 42 -0.42 23.37 -0.13
C LEU A 42 -0.48 21.84 -0.24
N GLN A 43 -0.11 21.12 0.83
CA GLN A 43 -0.15 19.66 0.89
C GLN A 43 -1.59 19.11 0.76
N ASP A 44 -2.56 19.79 1.34
CA ASP A 44 -3.98 19.40 1.23
C ASP A 44 -4.49 19.55 -0.21
N ARG A 45 -4.10 20.64 -0.90
CA ARG A 45 -4.39 20.78 -2.34
C ARG A 45 -3.72 19.71 -3.20
N ILE A 46 -2.50 19.29 -2.84
CA ILE A 46 -1.80 18.19 -3.51
C ILE A 46 -2.60 16.89 -3.33
N ALA A 47 -3.12 16.62 -2.13
CA ALA A 47 -3.96 15.45 -1.87
C ALA A 47 -5.24 15.46 -2.74
N ASP A 48 -5.82 16.65 -2.97
CA ASP A 48 -7.00 16.84 -3.85
C ASP A 48 -6.65 16.83 -5.36
N GLY A 49 -5.37 16.72 -5.72
CA GLY A 49 -4.91 16.52 -7.09
C GLY A 49 -4.31 17.75 -7.79
N ASP A 50 -3.98 18.81 -7.07
CA ASP A 50 -3.16 19.92 -7.60
C ASP A 50 -1.69 19.46 -7.76
N GLN A 51 -1.40 18.73 -8.83
CA GLN A 51 -0.05 18.22 -9.09
C GLN A 51 0.95 19.36 -9.38
N ALA A 52 0.47 20.52 -9.85
CA ALA A 52 1.31 21.69 -10.12
C ALA A 52 1.86 22.34 -8.82
N ALA A 53 1.28 22.00 -7.66
CA ALA A 53 1.77 22.43 -6.35
C ALA A 53 3.00 21.67 -5.85
N LEU A 54 3.38 20.52 -6.45
CA LEU A 54 4.51 19.71 -5.97
C LEU A 54 5.87 20.46 -5.94
N PRO A 55 6.27 21.23 -6.99
CA PRO A 55 7.48 22.04 -6.93
C PRO A 55 7.42 23.11 -5.83
N MET A 56 6.25 23.70 -5.61
CA MET A 56 6.03 24.71 -4.57
C MET A 56 6.23 24.14 -3.17
N GLN A 57 5.91 22.86 -2.93
CA GLN A 57 6.09 22.21 -1.63
C GLN A 57 7.56 22.18 -1.23
N ARG A 58 8.42 21.78 -2.17
CA ARG A 58 9.87 21.78 -1.94
C ARG A 58 10.36 23.19 -1.63
N LYS A 59 9.88 24.19 -2.37
CA LYS A 59 10.27 25.58 -2.14
C LYS A 59 9.82 26.11 -0.78
N LEU A 60 8.60 25.79 -0.34
CA LEU A 60 8.13 26.17 1.00
C LEU A 60 8.97 25.49 2.10
N LEU A 61 9.32 24.21 1.94
CA LEU A 61 10.22 23.53 2.89
C LEU A 61 11.58 24.21 3.01
N GLU A 62 12.18 24.65 1.89
CA GLU A 62 13.44 25.42 1.89
C GLU A 62 13.30 26.78 2.62
N LEU A 63 12.20 27.50 2.37
CA LEU A 63 11.96 28.80 3.00
C LEU A 63 11.72 28.66 4.51
N ILE A 64 10.98 27.63 4.92
CA ILE A 64 10.76 27.29 6.33
C ILE A 64 12.10 26.90 6.97
N ASP A 65 12.93 26.09 6.29
CA ASP A 65 14.27 25.71 6.76
C ASP A 65 15.12 26.94 7.09
N ALA A 66 15.20 27.90 6.16
CA ALA A 66 15.94 29.13 6.36
C ALA A 66 15.40 29.96 7.54
N ARG A 67 14.07 30.11 7.64
CA ARG A 67 13.44 30.84 8.77
C ARG A 67 13.71 30.17 10.12
N LEU A 68 13.66 28.85 10.18
CA LEU A 68 13.96 28.07 11.38
C LEU A 68 15.46 28.12 11.72
N ALA A 69 16.35 28.09 10.73
CA ALA A 69 17.79 28.15 10.95
C ALA A 69 18.26 29.48 11.60
N GLU A 70 17.52 30.56 11.34
CA GLU A 70 17.70 31.91 11.88
C GLU A 70 16.92 32.16 13.17
N SER A 71 16.03 31.26 13.57
CA SER A 71 15.18 31.44 14.76
C SER A 71 15.98 31.46 16.07
N THR A 72 15.46 32.19 17.04
CA THR A 72 16.00 32.28 18.39
C THR A 72 15.15 31.49 19.39
N PRO A 73 15.66 31.14 20.59
CA PRO A 73 14.82 30.52 21.61
C PRO A 73 13.57 31.33 21.99
N GLU A 74 13.63 32.66 21.90
CA GLU A 74 12.50 33.55 22.18
C GLU A 74 11.34 33.33 21.18
N ASP A 75 11.64 33.02 19.91
CA ASP A 75 10.63 32.69 18.89
C ASP A 75 9.76 31.49 19.33
N PHE A 76 10.29 30.60 20.18
CA PHE A 76 9.60 29.40 20.68
C PHE A 76 8.95 29.59 22.05
N SER A 77 8.92 30.83 22.57
CA SER A 77 8.01 31.18 23.67
C SER A 77 6.55 31.06 23.25
N ASP A 78 6.25 31.23 21.95
CA ASP A 78 4.98 30.87 21.34
C ASP A 78 4.95 29.38 21.00
N ASP A 79 4.11 28.65 21.72
CA ASP A 79 3.92 27.21 21.53
C ASP A 79 3.56 26.81 20.09
N ARG A 80 2.91 27.69 19.31
CA ARG A 80 2.62 27.43 17.88
C ARG A 80 3.90 27.17 17.08
N ASN A 81 4.99 27.86 17.39
CA ASN A 81 6.26 27.70 16.69
C ASN A 81 6.92 26.36 17.03
N PHE A 82 6.83 25.90 18.28
CA PHE A 82 7.29 24.55 18.63
C PHE A 82 6.47 23.48 17.92
N ARG A 83 5.14 23.61 17.91
CA ARG A 83 4.28 22.62 17.25
C ARG A 83 4.53 22.56 15.75
N SER A 84 4.71 23.72 15.13
CA SER A 84 5.04 23.84 13.71
C SER A 84 6.43 23.31 13.37
N LEU A 85 7.41 23.41 14.28
CA LEU A 85 8.71 22.74 14.12
C LEU A 85 8.55 21.21 14.06
N MET A 86 7.71 20.62 14.92
CA MET A 86 7.43 19.19 14.89
C MET A 86 6.71 18.76 13.62
N ILE A 87 5.70 19.51 13.18
CA ILE A 87 4.99 19.26 11.91
C ILE A 87 5.95 19.36 10.73
N TYR A 88 6.76 20.44 10.66
CA TYR A 88 7.78 20.60 9.64
C TYR A 88 8.72 19.40 9.56
N ALA A 89 9.23 18.93 10.70
CA ALA A 89 10.10 17.76 10.76
C ALA A 89 9.40 16.52 10.16
N MET A 90 8.16 16.22 10.61
CA MET A 90 7.41 15.06 10.13
C MET A 90 6.98 15.16 8.65
N SER A 91 6.85 16.37 8.13
CA SER A 91 6.54 16.66 6.71
C SER A 91 7.75 16.61 5.77
N GLY A 92 8.92 16.15 6.25
CA GLY A 92 10.14 16.02 5.45
C GLY A 92 11.10 17.21 5.57
N GLY A 93 11.01 17.95 6.67
CA GLY A 93 11.93 19.04 6.99
C GLY A 93 13.38 18.57 7.23
N ASN A 94 14.31 19.53 7.20
CA ASN A 94 15.75 19.27 7.35
C ASN A 94 16.07 18.84 8.80
N PRO A 95 16.55 17.61 9.04
CA PRO A 95 16.83 17.10 10.38
C PRO A 95 17.93 17.87 11.11
N THR A 96 18.88 18.47 10.39
CA THR A 96 19.97 19.24 10.96
C THR A 96 19.45 20.54 11.57
N THR A 97 18.57 21.24 10.86
CA THR A 97 17.93 22.47 11.35
C THR A 97 17.06 22.17 12.55
N VAL A 98 16.23 21.13 12.49
CA VAL A 98 15.38 20.72 13.62
C VAL A 98 16.24 20.42 14.85
N GLN A 99 17.34 19.67 14.71
CA GLN A 99 18.25 19.40 15.81
C GLN A 99 18.87 20.67 16.40
N LYS A 100 19.35 21.58 15.54
CA LYS A 100 19.98 22.83 15.94
C LYS A 100 19.01 23.72 16.73
N VAL A 101 17.74 23.76 16.32
CA VAL A 101 16.71 24.51 17.02
C VAL A 101 16.42 23.85 18.37
N VAL A 102 16.07 22.56 18.37
CA VAL A 102 15.72 21.81 19.59
C VAL A 102 16.83 21.87 20.65
N SER A 103 18.11 21.78 20.26
CA SER A 103 19.23 21.79 21.21
C SER A 103 19.42 23.11 21.98
N ARG A 104 18.76 24.18 21.54
CA ARG A 104 18.80 25.50 22.19
C ARG A 104 17.58 25.77 23.05
N LEU A 105 16.55 24.94 22.96
CA LEU A 105 15.30 25.12 23.69
C LEU A 105 15.37 24.44 25.06
N ILE A 106 14.75 25.09 26.05
CA ILE A 106 14.48 24.47 27.35
C ILE A 106 13.10 23.81 27.23
N LEU A 107 13.09 22.48 27.13
CA LEU A 107 11.87 21.70 26.92
C LEU A 107 11.51 20.89 28.16
N GLY A 108 10.22 20.82 28.49
CA GLY A 108 9.71 19.83 29.44
C GLY A 108 9.79 18.41 28.88
N ASP A 109 9.69 17.42 29.76
CA ASP A 109 9.95 16.00 29.45
C ASP A 109 9.18 15.45 28.24
N GLN A 110 7.90 15.82 28.08
CA GLN A 110 7.08 15.34 26.97
C GLN A 110 7.57 15.91 25.63
N ARG A 111 7.82 17.23 25.58
CA ARG A 111 8.33 17.91 24.37
C ARG A 111 9.72 17.42 24.01
N ALA A 112 10.60 17.23 25.00
CA ALA A 112 11.93 16.68 24.78
C ALA A 112 11.90 15.28 24.17
N ARG A 113 11.06 14.37 24.72
CA ARG A 113 10.86 13.01 24.17
C ARG A 113 10.27 13.05 22.76
N MET A 114 9.29 13.92 22.51
CA MET A 114 8.67 14.09 21.20
C MET A 114 9.70 14.54 20.15
N SER A 115 10.46 15.59 20.45
CA SER A 115 11.49 16.11 19.56
C SER A 115 12.58 15.08 19.29
N ALA A 116 13.03 14.34 20.31
CA ALA A 116 14.00 13.27 20.14
C ALA A 116 13.46 12.16 19.24
N GLY A 117 12.24 11.70 19.48
CA GLY A 117 11.63 10.64 18.69
C GLY A 117 11.35 11.01 17.24
N VAL A 118 10.87 12.23 16.99
CA VAL A 118 10.67 12.77 15.64
C VAL A 118 12.01 12.92 14.92
N LEU A 119 13.06 13.41 15.59
CA LEU A 119 14.41 13.49 15.02
C LEU A 119 14.98 12.13 14.62
N GLU A 120 14.82 11.11 15.46
CA GLU A 120 15.28 9.75 15.12
C GLU A 120 14.46 9.16 13.97
N TYR A 121 13.16 9.45 13.88
CA TYR A 121 12.33 9.04 12.75
C TYR A 121 12.82 9.64 11.43
N VAL A 122 13.02 10.96 11.36
CA VAL A 122 13.46 11.63 10.12
C VAL A 122 14.88 11.24 9.70
N ARG A 123 15.69 10.70 10.63
CA ARG A 123 17.03 10.13 10.37
C ARG A 123 17.00 8.66 9.95
N GLY A 124 15.83 8.04 9.90
CA GLY A 124 15.68 6.61 9.60
C GLY A 124 16.10 5.68 10.75
N GLN A 125 16.22 6.18 11.97
CA GLN A 125 16.59 5.40 13.16
C GLN A 125 15.35 4.81 13.85
N THR A 126 14.64 3.91 13.16
CA THR A 126 13.33 3.36 13.55
C THR A 126 13.27 2.88 15.00
N SER A 127 14.21 2.03 15.45
CA SER A 127 14.18 1.49 16.82
C SER A 127 14.32 2.55 17.90
N ARG A 128 15.14 3.58 17.64
CA ARG A 128 15.32 4.71 18.57
C ARG A 128 14.09 5.61 18.58
N ALA A 129 13.51 5.87 17.42
CA ALA A 129 12.26 6.62 17.30
C ALA A 129 11.12 5.94 18.07
N VAL A 130 10.96 4.62 17.92
CA VAL A 130 9.98 3.84 18.67
C VAL A 130 10.22 3.96 20.18
N SER A 131 11.46 3.79 20.63
CA SER A 131 11.78 3.87 22.06
C SER A 131 11.50 5.26 22.63
N ALA A 132 11.75 6.34 21.89
CA ALA A 132 11.53 7.71 22.35
C ALA A 132 10.04 8.11 22.33
N LEU A 133 9.27 7.63 21.35
CA LEU A 133 7.84 7.97 21.17
C LEU A 133 6.89 7.01 21.89
N LYS A 134 7.39 5.96 22.56
CA LYS A 134 6.56 4.88 23.13
C LYS A 134 5.43 5.41 24.02
N ASP A 135 5.74 6.35 24.92
CA ASP A 135 4.81 6.87 25.95
C ASP A 135 4.05 8.12 25.49
N ILE A 136 4.20 8.52 24.22
CA ILE A 136 3.51 9.71 23.68
C ILE A 136 2.28 9.24 22.91
N ASP A 137 1.09 9.42 23.48
CA ASP A 137 -0.16 9.16 22.76
C ASP A 137 -0.49 10.34 21.83
N PRO A 138 -0.62 10.12 20.50
CA PRO A 138 -1.06 11.16 19.57
C PRO A 138 -2.42 11.79 19.89
N ARG A 139 -3.24 11.16 20.74
CA ARG A 139 -4.55 11.67 21.19
C ARG A 139 -4.45 12.67 22.33
N GLU A 140 -3.34 12.66 23.05
CA GLU A 140 -3.13 13.49 24.26
C GLU A 140 -2.21 14.70 23.99
N VAL A 141 -1.64 14.78 22.79
CA VAL A 141 -0.90 15.98 22.33
C VAL A 141 -1.85 16.99 21.70
N GLU A 142 -1.33 18.18 21.38
CA GLU A 142 -2.13 19.24 20.76
C GLU A 142 -2.74 18.79 19.42
N PRO A 143 -4.00 19.18 19.13
CA PRO A 143 -4.76 18.62 18.01
C PRO A 143 -4.15 18.80 16.61
N ASP A 144 -3.30 19.80 16.43
CA ASP A 144 -2.62 20.08 15.16
C ASP A 144 -1.40 19.16 14.92
N ILE A 145 -0.76 18.65 15.99
CA ILE A 145 0.35 17.68 15.88
C ILE A 145 -0.18 16.25 15.78
N GLY A 146 -1.22 15.93 16.55
CA GLY A 146 -1.72 14.57 16.75
C GLY A 146 -1.82 13.73 15.47
N PRO A 147 -2.47 14.21 14.39
CA PRO A 147 -2.60 13.46 13.14
C PRO A 147 -1.24 13.11 12.50
N SER A 148 -0.32 14.08 12.43
CA SER A 148 1.03 13.88 11.88
C SER A 148 1.83 12.89 12.71
N LEU A 149 1.78 13.02 14.04
CA LEU A 149 2.46 12.11 14.95
C LEU A 149 1.91 10.68 14.86
N ALA A 150 0.60 10.54 14.70
CA ALA A 150 -0.03 9.24 14.50
C ALA A 150 0.36 8.61 13.16
N LEU A 151 0.46 9.39 12.08
CA LEU A 151 0.96 8.88 10.80
C LEU A 151 2.41 8.36 10.95
N VAL A 152 3.27 9.08 11.68
CA VAL A 152 4.64 8.65 12.00
C VAL A 152 4.63 7.36 12.83
N LYS A 153 3.88 7.31 13.94
CA LYS A 153 3.80 6.11 14.79
C LYS A 153 3.22 4.93 14.02
N GLY A 154 2.18 5.12 13.20
CA GLY A 154 1.65 4.07 12.33
C GLY A 154 2.73 3.48 11.43
N THR A 155 3.56 4.33 10.83
CA THR A 155 4.67 3.91 9.96
C THR A 155 5.75 3.14 10.71
N LEU A 156 6.11 3.58 11.92
CA LEU A 156 7.12 2.91 12.75
C LEU A 156 6.70 1.51 13.18
N TYR A 157 5.39 1.29 13.39
CA TYR A 157 4.86 0.04 13.94
C TYR A 157 4.46 -1.00 12.90
N VAL A 158 4.50 -0.69 11.59
CA VAL A 158 4.04 -1.60 10.50
C VAL A 158 4.60 -3.02 10.63
N ASN A 159 5.91 -3.15 10.90
CA ASN A 159 6.60 -4.44 10.99
C ASN A 159 6.70 -4.98 12.43
N MET A 160 6.17 -4.25 13.43
CA MET A 160 6.28 -4.59 14.84
C MET A 160 4.94 -5.05 15.41
N ASP A 161 3.89 -4.29 15.13
CA ASP A 161 2.52 -4.56 15.55
C ASP A 161 1.58 -3.92 14.51
N ALA A 162 1.08 -4.76 13.61
CA ALA A 162 0.18 -4.33 12.55
C ALA A 162 -1.15 -3.79 13.09
N ALA A 163 -1.68 -4.34 14.19
CA ALA A 163 -2.93 -3.88 14.79
C ALA A 163 -2.76 -2.47 15.38
N GLN A 164 -1.65 -2.25 16.09
CA GLN A 164 -1.32 -0.94 16.63
C GLN A 164 -1.01 0.07 15.52
N SER A 165 -0.31 -0.35 14.46
CA SER A 165 -0.07 0.48 13.27
C SER A 165 -1.38 0.94 12.62
N LEU A 166 -2.32 0.01 12.39
CA LEU A 166 -3.66 0.31 11.87
C LEU A 166 -4.44 1.25 12.79
N ALA A 167 -4.35 1.09 14.11
CA ALA A 167 -5.00 1.99 15.07
C ALA A 167 -4.43 3.42 15.04
N PHE A 168 -3.12 3.58 14.79
CA PHE A 168 -2.51 4.89 14.58
C PHE A 168 -2.93 5.51 13.25
N PHE A 169 -2.95 4.74 12.15
CA PHE A 169 -3.47 5.25 10.88
C PHE A 169 -4.95 5.61 10.95
N ASP A 170 -5.76 4.86 11.70
CA ASP A 170 -7.17 5.18 11.96
C ASP A 170 -7.32 6.54 12.65
N PHE A 171 -6.51 6.80 13.69
CA PHE A 171 -6.53 8.10 14.33
C PHE A 171 -6.07 9.20 13.37
N ALA A 172 -4.98 8.99 12.62
CA ALA A 172 -4.47 9.97 11.65
C ALA A 172 -5.53 10.38 10.61
N ARG A 173 -6.24 9.41 10.00
CA ARG A 173 -7.27 9.69 8.99
C ARG A 173 -8.52 10.36 9.58
N LEU A 174 -8.89 10.03 10.82
CA LEU A 174 -10.07 10.60 11.46
C LEU A 174 -9.81 12.00 12.04
N ALA A 175 -8.58 12.26 12.47
CA ALA A 175 -8.18 13.53 13.05
C ALA A 175 -7.65 14.55 12.02
N GLY A 176 -7.28 14.09 10.81
CA GLY A 176 -6.87 14.96 9.69
C GLY A 176 -7.66 14.72 8.40
N PRO A 177 -9.00 14.76 8.39
CA PRO A 177 -9.77 14.48 7.19
C PRO A 177 -9.58 15.56 6.11
N GLY A 178 -9.55 15.16 4.84
CA GLY A 178 -9.34 16.03 3.68
C GLY A 178 -7.90 16.47 3.49
N THR A 179 -6.97 15.94 4.29
CA THR A 179 -5.56 16.33 4.24
C THR A 179 -4.70 15.26 3.59
N LEU A 180 -3.47 15.63 3.27
CA LEU A 180 -2.46 14.65 2.84
C LEU A 180 -2.17 13.57 3.90
N ILE A 181 -2.46 13.86 5.18
CA ILE A 181 -2.33 12.89 6.28
C ILE A 181 -3.38 11.78 6.13
N GLU A 182 -4.63 12.13 5.83
CA GLU A 182 -5.68 11.13 5.55
C GLU A 182 -5.32 10.30 4.32
N GLU A 183 -4.90 10.92 3.22
CA GLU A 183 -4.50 10.22 1.99
C GLU A 183 -3.44 9.15 2.29
N ALA A 184 -2.36 9.56 2.97
CA ALA A 184 -1.25 8.69 3.29
C ALA A 184 -1.66 7.57 4.27
N ALA A 185 -2.48 7.89 5.27
CA ALA A 185 -2.99 6.92 6.24
C ALA A 185 -3.90 5.89 5.57
N LEU A 186 -4.82 6.30 4.70
CA LEU A 186 -5.70 5.39 3.95
C LEU A 186 -4.88 4.47 3.05
N ARG A 187 -4.01 5.03 2.22
CA ARG A 187 -3.21 4.26 1.26
C ARG A 187 -2.33 3.22 1.95
N ARG A 188 -1.67 3.58 3.07
CA ARG A 188 -0.86 2.63 3.86
C ARG A 188 -1.74 1.60 4.57
N SER A 189 -2.91 1.98 5.07
CA SER A 189 -3.84 1.07 5.73
C SER A 189 -4.44 0.05 4.77
N VAL A 190 -4.68 0.41 3.50
CA VAL A 190 -5.14 -0.53 2.46
C VAL A 190 -4.14 -1.66 2.29
N SER A 191 -2.85 -1.33 2.07
CA SER A 191 -1.79 -2.34 1.97
C SER A 191 -1.70 -3.19 3.23
N LEU A 192 -1.65 -2.57 4.41
CA LEU A 192 -1.51 -3.30 5.67
C LEU A 192 -2.71 -4.19 5.99
N SER A 193 -3.93 -3.78 5.63
CA SER A 193 -5.14 -4.60 5.82
C SER A 193 -5.10 -5.87 4.97
N ALA A 194 -4.59 -5.78 3.74
CA ALA A 194 -4.35 -6.96 2.91
C ALA A 194 -3.25 -7.85 3.49
N GLU A 195 -2.19 -7.26 4.04
CA GLU A 195 -1.09 -8.01 4.67
C GLU A 195 -1.57 -8.87 5.85
N VAL A 196 -2.48 -8.37 6.67
CA VAL A 196 -3.03 -9.09 7.82
C VAL A 196 -4.27 -9.94 7.50
N GLY A 197 -4.70 -9.98 6.23
CA GLY A 197 -5.84 -10.79 5.80
C GLY A 197 -7.23 -10.20 6.14
N ASP A 198 -7.31 -8.91 6.52
CA ASP A 198 -8.58 -8.25 6.85
C ASP A 198 -9.26 -7.68 5.59
N GLY A 199 -9.96 -8.56 4.87
CA GLY A 199 -10.62 -8.22 3.60
C GLY A 199 -11.75 -7.20 3.75
N ASP A 200 -12.47 -7.21 4.87
CA ASP A 200 -13.56 -6.26 5.11
C ASP A 200 -13.05 -4.85 5.34
N ARG A 201 -11.95 -4.72 6.10
CA ARG A 201 -11.26 -3.45 6.33
C ARG A 201 -10.56 -2.96 5.06
N PHE A 202 -9.89 -3.85 4.33
CA PHE A 202 -9.31 -3.55 3.02
C PHE A 202 -10.35 -2.88 2.11
N ALA A 203 -11.50 -3.53 1.90
CA ALA A 203 -12.54 -3.02 1.02
C ALA A 203 -13.12 -1.67 1.52
N ARG A 204 -13.38 -1.50 2.83
CA ARG A 204 -13.86 -0.20 3.38
C ARG A 204 -12.86 0.94 3.15
N LEU A 205 -11.57 0.68 3.37
CA LEU A 205 -10.53 1.71 3.22
C LEU A 205 -10.30 2.04 1.74
N SER A 206 -10.36 1.04 0.86
CA SER A 206 -10.27 1.24 -0.58
C SER A 206 -11.42 2.07 -1.12
N GLU A 207 -12.67 1.78 -0.72
CA GLU A 207 -13.84 2.58 -1.04
C GLU A 207 -13.66 4.04 -0.59
N GLN A 208 -13.23 4.26 0.65
CA GLN A 208 -12.98 5.62 1.17
C GLN A 208 -11.88 6.34 0.37
N TYR A 209 -10.81 5.64 -0.03
CA TYR A 209 -9.75 6.23 -0.84
C TYR A 209 -10.26 6.63 -2.23
N VAL A 210 -10.97 5.74 -2.91
CA VAL A 210 -11.51 5.95 -4.26
C VAL A 210 -12.44 7.17 -4.29
N ARG A 211 -13.31 7.32 -3.29
CA ARG A 211 -14.23 8.47 -3.22
C ARG A 211 -13.53 9.82 -3.06
N ARG A 212 -12.35 9.86 -2.43
CA ARG A 212 -11.74 11.12 -1.98
C ARG A 212 -10.46 11.49 -2.72
N PHE A 213 -9.60 10.52 -3.05
CA PHE A 213 -8.21 10.76 -3.40
C PHE A 213 -7.78 10.20 -4.76
N LEU A 214 -8.71 9.83 -5.65
CA LEU A 214 -8.35 9.39 -7.02
C LEU A 214 -7.57 10.42 -7.84
N ARG A 215 -7.69 11.71 -7.51
CA ARG A 215 -6.95 12.79 -8.18
C ARG A 215 -5.57 13.04 -7.57
N SER A 216 -5.30 12.48 -6.41
CA SER A 216 -4.01 12.58 -5.73
C SER A 216 -2.87 12.10 -6.63
N PRO A 217 -1.69 12.75 -6.63
CA PRO A 217 -0.52 12.22 -7.32
C PRO A 217 -0.07 10.85 -6.79
N TYR A 218 -0.57 10.43 -5.62
CA TYR A 218 -0.29 9.13 -5.01
C TYR A 218 -1.28 8.03 -5.43
N ALA A 219 -2.28 8.33 -6.25
CA ALA A 219 -3.30 7.37 -6.68
C ALA A 219 -2.72 6.14 -7.40
N SER A 220 -1.63 6.30 -8.16
CA SER A 220 -0.93 5.18 -8.79
C SER A 220 -0.39 4.18 -7.77
N GLN A 221 0.17 4.68 -6.66
CA GLN A 221 0.68 3.83 -5.58
C GLN A 221 -0.48 3.17 -4.81
N PHE A 222 -1.60 3.86 -4.63
CA PHE A 222 -2.81 3.22 -4.13
C PHE A 222 -3.26 2.09 -5.05
N ALA A 223 -3.29 2.30 -6.37
CA ALA A 223 -3.68 1.26 -7.32
C ALA A 223 -2.73 0.04 -7.26
N ASP A 224 -1.43 0.24 -7.02
CA ASP A 224 -0.48 -0.85 -6.76
C ASP A 224 -0.89 -1.68 -5.53
N TYR A 225 -1.15 -1.01 -4.41
CA TYR A 225 -1.57 -1.67 -3.17
C TYR A 225 -2.94 -2.31 -3.26
N PHE A 226 -3.88 -1.68 -3.97
CA PHE A 226 -5.21 -2.21 -4.18
C PHE A 226 -5.16 -3.48 -5.03
N VAL A 227 -4.47 -3.48 -6.17
CA VAL A 227 -4.36 -4.66 -7.04
C VAL A 227 -3.66 -5.81 -6.32
N SER A 228 -2.55 -5.52 -5.64
CA SER A 228 -1.83 -6.53 -4.84
C SER A 228 -2.72 -7.10 -3.72
N GLY A 229 -3.48 -6.23 -3.04
CA GLY A 229 -4.39 -6.63 -1.98
C GLY A 229 -5.56 -7.49 -2.48
N VAL A 230 -6.14 -7.15 -3.63
CA VAL A 230 -7.19 -7.96 -4.28
C VAL A 230 -6.66 -9.36 -4.60
N ALA A 231 -5.46 -9.46 -5.17
CA ALA A 231 -4.84 -10.76 -5.45
C ALA A 231 -4.55 -11.57 -4.17
N LYS A 232 -3.99 -10.91 -3.15
CA LYS A 232 -3.69 -11.56 -1.86
C LYS A 232 -4.93 -12.05 -1.13
N LEU A 233 -6.02 -11.29 -1.22
CA LEU A 233 -7.28 -11.59 -0.55
C LEU A 233 -8.27 -12.37 -1.41
N HIS A 234 -7.92 -12.79 -2.63
CA HIS A 234 -8.86 -13.34 -3.62
C HIS A 234 -9.78 -14.45 -3.06
N ALA A 235 -9.27 -15.32 -2.19
CA ALA A 235 -10.04 -16.44 -1.62
C ALA A 235 -11.07 -16.01 -0.54
N THR A 236 -10.96 -14.80 0.00
CA THR A 236 -11.79 -14.30 1.11
C THR A 236 -12.52 -13.00 0.75
N ALA A 237 -12.03 -12.26 -0.24
CA ALA A 237 -12.58 -11.01 -0.70
C ALA A 237 -13.89 -11.27 -1.47
N LYS A 238 -14.90 -10.45 -1.18
CA LYS A 238 -16.14 -10.42 -1.95
C LYS A 238 -15.88 -9.65 -3.25
N LEU A 239 -15.69 -10.37 -4.35
CA LEU A 239 -15.36 -9.77 -5.65
C LEU A 239 -16.41 -8.77 -6.13
N ASP A 240 -17.70 -8.98 -5.82
CA ASP A 240 -18.76 -8.01 -6.14
C ASP A 240 -18.50 -6.65 -5.47
N ARG A 241 -18.05 -6.67 -4.22
CA ARG A 241 -17.68 -5.43 -3.51
C ARG A 241 -16.44 -4.77 -4.09
N ILE A 242 -15.50 -5.55 -4.62
CA ILE A 242 -14.32 -5.02 -5.32
C ILE A 242 -14.76 -4.38 -6.65
N ALA A 243 -15.70 -4.98 -7.37
CA ALA A 243 -16.29 -4.38 -8.56
C ALA A 243 -16.98 -3.05 -8.22
N ASP A 244 -17.82 -3.00 -7.17
CA ASP A 244 -18.49 -1.76 -6.76
C ASP A 244 -17.49 -0.62 -6.51
N ILE A 245 -16.34 -0.91 -5.89
CA ILE A 245 -15.27 0.07 -5.65
C ILE A 245 -14.63 0.53 -6.97
N ILE A 246 -14.38 -0.37 -7.91
CA ILE A 246 -13.78 -0.03 -9.21
C ILE A 246 -14.78 0.76 -10.07
N ASP A 247 -16.08 0.47 -9.94
CA ASP A 247 -17.15 1.11 -10.69
C ASP A 247 -17.41 2.57 -10.22
N GLU A 248 -16.84 2.99 -9.08
CA GLU A 248 -16.80 4.40 -8.66
C GLU A 248 -15.74 5.25 -9.39
N MET A 249 -14.79 4.60 -10.08
CA MET A 249 -13.80 5.28 -10.91
C MET A 249 -14.40 5.64 -12.28
N ASN A 250 -13.72 6.49 -13.07
CA ASN A 250 -14.10 6.68 -14.47
C ASN A 250 -13.70 5.46 -15.32
N ASP A 251 -14.30 5.31 -16.51
CA ASP A 251 -14.08 4.14 -17.36
C ASP A 251 -12.60 3.89 -17.69
N GLU A 252 -11.82 4.94 -17.95
CA GLU A 252 -10.38 4.79 -18.22
C GLU A 252 -9.62 4.23 -17.01
N GLN A 253 -9.90 4.75 -15.81
CA GLN A 253 -9.31 4.29 -14.57
C GLN A 253 -9.74 2.86 -14.23
N SER A 254 -11.04 2.55 -14.36
CA SER A 254 -11.57 1.20 -14.14
C SER A 254 -10.91 0.19 -15.08
N LYS A 255 -10.82 0.51 -16.38
CA LYS A 255 -10.09 -0.31 -17.37
C LYS A 255 -8.65 -0.56 -16.90
N VAL A 256 -7.90 0.49 -16.55
CA VAL A 256 -6.50 0.35 -16.10
C VAL A 256 -6.41 -0.56 -14.87
N VAL A 257 -7.28 -0.42 -13.88
CA VAL A 257 -7.28 -1.27 -12.69
C VAL A 257 -7.59 -2.73 -13.06
N TYR A 258 -8.64 -3.00 -13.85
CA TYR A 258 -8.96 -4.37 -14.26
C TYR A 258 -7.84 -5.01 -15.09
N LEU A 259 -7.17 -4.28 -16.00
CA LEU A 259 -6.01 -4.80 -16.74
C LEU A 259 -4.88 -5.20 -15.79
N ARG A 260 -4.63 -4.39 -14.76
CA ARG A 260 -3.60 -4.69 -13.74
C ARG A 260 -3.98 -5.90 -12.89
N ILE A 261 -5.26 -6.05 -12.52
CA ILE A 261 -5.77 -7.24 -11.83
C ILE A 261 -5.59 -8.47 -12.72
N ALA A 262 -5.97 -8.40 -13.99
CA ALA A 262 -5.82 -9.51 -14.93
C ALA A 262 -4.35 -9.92 -15.07
N ARG A 263 -3.44 -8.95 -15.18
CA ARG A 263 -1.99 -9.21 -15.19
C ARG A 263 -1.53 -9.95 -13.94
N GLN A 264 -1.87 -9.45 -12.76
CA GLN A 264 -1.47 -10.06 -11.49
C GLN A 264 -2.06 -11.47 -11.36
N ALA A 265 -3.34 -11.64 -11.68
CA ALA A 265 -4.03 -12.92 -11.66
C ALA A 265 -3.41 -13.94 -12.63
N ALA A 266 -3.00 -13.52 -13.83
CA ALA A 266 -2.33 -14.39 -14.79
C ALA A 266 -0.94 -14.84 -14.30
N ILE A 267 -0.17 -13.94 -13.67
CA ILE A 267 1.14 -14.26 -13.08
C ILE A 267 0.99 -15.26 -11.92
N ASP A 268 0.02 -15.01 -11.04
CA ASP A 268 -0.20 -15.80 -9.83
C ASP A 268 -1.09 -17.04 -10.07
N ARG A 269 -1.59 -17.23 -11.31
CA ARG A 269 -2.50 -18.32 -11.74
C ARG A 269 -3.81 -18.36 -10.93
N LEU A 270 -4.45 -17.21 -10.79
CA LEU A 270 -5.71 -17.02 -10.07
C LEU A 270 -6.89 -16.95 -11.05
N ASP A 271 -7.39 -18.11 -11.49
CA ASP A 271 -8.38 -18.22 -12.57
C ASP A 271 -9.68 -17.45 -12.30
N GLU A 272 -10.22 -17.52 -11.07
CA GLU A 272 -11.44 -16.80 -10.68
C GLU A 272 -11.25 -15.28 -10.79
N LEU A 273 -10.08 -14.79 -10.36
CA LEU A 273 -9.76 -13.37 -10.39
C LEU A 273 -9.53 -12.86 -11.82
N LEU A 274 -9.02 -13.74 -12.68
CA LEU A 274 -8.82 -13.48 -14.10
C LEU A 274 -10.17 -13.40 -14.86
N VAL A 275 -11.12 -14.29 -14.53
CA VAL A 275 -12.51 -14.21 -15.02
C VAL A 275 -13.19 -12.93 -14.52
N PHE A 276 -13.01 -12.58 -13.25
CA PHE A 276 -13.51 -11.33 -12.67
C PHE A 276 -13.00 -10.10 -13.42
N ALA A 277 -11.68 -10.03 -13.65
CA ALA A 277 -11.07 -8.92 -14.35
C ALA A 277 -11.58 -8.78 -15.79
N ARG A 278 -11.74 -9.88 -16.51
CA ARG A 278 -12.32 -9.89 -17.86
C ARG A 278 -13.75 -9.34 -17.89
N LYS A 279 -14.62 -9.80 -16.99
CA LYS A 279 -15.99 -9.27 -16.87
C LYS A 279 -16.01 -7.78 -16.57
N GLY A 280 -15.07 -7.29 -15.77
CA GLY A 280 -14.85 -5.86 -15.54
C GLY A 280 -14.50 -5.12 -16.83
N LEU A 281 -13.50 -5.60 -17.57
CA LEU A 281 -13.08 -4.99 -18.84
C LEU A 281 -14.21 -4.94 -19.88
N GLU A 282 -15.00 -6.01 -20.01
CA GLU A 282 -16.16 -6.06 -20.92
C GLU A 282 -17.22 -5.01 -20.58
N ARG A 283 -17.41 -4.68 -19.29
CA ARG A 283 -18.35 -3.65 -18.84
C ARG A 283 -17.89 -2.22 -19.15
N HIS A 284 -16.59 -1.95 -19.04
CA HIS A 284 -16.04 -0.60 -19.23
C HIS A 284 -15.46 -0.34 -20.62
N THR A 285 -15.42 -1.33 -21.51
CA THR A 285 -14.99 -1.14 -22.90
C THR A 285 -16.18 -0.72 -23.77
N PRO A 286 -16.15 0.46 -24.42
CA PRO A 286 -17.19 0.85 -25.35
C PRO A 286 -17.29 -0.17 -26.48
N ARG A 287 -18.52 -0.56 -26.86
CA ARG A 287 -18.80 -1.50 -27.95
C ARG A 287 -18.34 -1.01 -29.35
N LYS A 288 -17.68 0.14 -29.43
CA LYS A 288 -17.37 0.92 -30.65
C LYS A 288 -16.01 1.66 -30.62
N GLU A 289 -15.03 1.21 -29.83
CA GLU A 289 -13.65 1.66 -30.08
C GLU A 289 -13.14 0.94 -31.35
N GLU A 290 -13.09 1.66 -32.47
CA GLU A 290 -12.40 1.23 -33.70
C GLU A 290 -10.90 1.14 -33.39
N GLY A 291 -10.49 -0.08 -33.03
CA GLY A 291 -9.13 -0.40 -32.58
C GLY A 291 -9.20 -1.13 -31.24
N GLN A 292 -9.16 -2.46 -31.27
CA GLN A 292 -9.07 -3.25 -30.04
C GLN A 292 -7.77 -2.90 -29.31
N ASP A 293 -7.86 -2.48 -28.04
CA ASP A 293 -6.68 -2.26 -27.19
C ASP A 293 -5.90 -3.59 -27.08
N ALA A 294 -4.69 -3.61 -27.64
CA ALA A 294 -3.78 -4.75 -27.64
C ALA A 294 -3.58 -5.36 -26.24
N ARG A 295 -3.60 -4.54 -25.18
CA ARG A 295 -3.50 -5.02 -23.79
C ARG A 295 -4.77 -5.70 -23.32
N ALA A 296 -5.93 -5.14 -23.63
CA ALA A 296 -7.21 -5.75 -23.27
C ALA A 296 -7.39 -7.11 -23.95
N VAL A 297 -7.00 -7.22 -25.23
CA VAL A 297 -6.99 -8.50 -25.97
C VAL A 297 -5.99 -9.47 -25.33
N LEU A 298 -4.78 -9.05 -25.00
CA LEU A 298 -3.76 -9.90 -24.35
C LEU A 298 -4.28 -10.52 -23.05
N TYR A 299 -4.79 -9.70 -22.13
CA TYR A 299 -5.25 -10.19 -20.83
C TYR A 299 -6.53 -11.03 -20.93
N SER A 300 -7.42 -10.70 -21.86
CA SER A 300 -8.59 -11.54 -22.15
C SER A 300 -8.18 -12.91 -22.69
N ALA A 301 -7.21 -12.95 -23.60
CA ALA A 301 -6.71 -14.19 -24.17
C ALA A 301 -6.02 -15.07 -23.11
N LEU A 302 -5.19 -14.47 -22.23
CA LEU A 302 -4.54 -15.17 -21.12
C LEU A 302 -5.56 -15.86 -20.18
N ALA A 303 -6.71 -15.23 -19.93
CA ALA A 303 -7.81 -15.82 -19.17
C ALA A 303 -8.39 -17.09 -19.79
N ALA A 304 -8.45 -17.11 -21.11
CA ALA A 304 -9.04 -18.19 -21.88
C ALA A 304 -8.05 -19.35 -22.12
N VAL A 305 -6.73 -19.15 -21.98
CA VAL A 305 -5.72 -20.23 -22.04
C VAL A 305 -6.01 -21.33 -21.00
N ALA A 306 -6.58 -20.97 -19.85
CA ALA A 306 -6.99 -21.91 -18.80
C ALA A 306 -8.34 -22.61 -19.08
N SER A 307 -9.05 -22.24 -20.15
CA SER A 307 -10.38 -22.77 -20.52
C SER A 307 -10.29 -23.76 -21.70
N GLU A 308 -11.37 -24.53 -21.91
CA GLU A 308 -11.40 -25.64 -22.88
C GLU A 308 -11.23 -25.22 -24.37
N ASN A 309 -11.22 -23.92 -24.71
CA ASN A 309 -11.16 -23.39 -26.09
C ASN A 309 -9.79 -22.78 -26.48
N VAL A 310 -8.69 -23.51 -26.27
CA VAL A 310 -7.31 -23.04 -26.54
C VAL A 310 -7.06 -22.63 -28.01
N ALA A 311 -7.81 -23.17 -28.97
CA ALA A 311 -7.68 -22.83 -30.39
C ALA A 311 -8.12 -21.37 -30.70
N ASP A 312 -9.24 -20.93 -30.12
CA ASP A 312 -9.74 -19.55 -30.29
C ASP A 312 -8.79 -18.53 -29.64
N VAL A 313 -8.11 -18.96 -28.58
CA VAL A 313 -7.13 -18.14 -27.86
C VAL A 313 -5.87 -17.90 -28.68
N ARG A 314 -5.41 -18.90 -29.42
CA ARG A 314 -4.29 -18.75 -30.36
C ARG A 314 -4.56 -17.62 -31.35
N GLU A 315 -5.72 -17.67 -32.01
CA GLU A 315 -6.08 -16.69 -33.03
C GLU A 315 -6.16 -15.27 -32.44
N GLN A 316 -6.72 -15.13 -31.24
CA GLN A 316 -6.75 -13.86 -30.52
C GLN A 316 -5.36 -13.34 -30.13
N LEU A 317 -4.42 -14.21 -29.75
CA LEU A 317 -3.06 -13.80 -29.42
C LEU A 317 -2.26 -13.36 -30.66
N GLU A 318 -2.58 -13.87 -31.85
CA GLU A 318 -1.89 -13.52 -33.10
C GLU A 318 -2.29 -12.15 -33.64
N THR A 319 -3.51 -11.67 -33.36
CA THR A 319 -3.98 -10.34 -33.79
C THR A 319 -3.34 -9.18 -33.01
N ILE A 320 -2.67 -9.48 -31.89
CA ILE A 320 -2.06 -8.47 -31.02
C ILE A 320 -0.75 -7.96 -31.63
N ASP A 321 -0.71 -6.66 -31.93
CA ASP A 321 0.51 -5.94 -32.33
C ASP A 321 1.42 -5.72 -31.11
N PRO A 322 2.62 -6.36 -31.05
CA PRO A 322 3.53 -6.22 -29.92
C PRO A 322 4.06 -4.79 -29.73
N SER A 323 4.06 -3.96 -30.77
CA SER A 323 4.55 -2.58 -30.69
C SER A 323 3.66 -1.66 -29.84
N GLN A 324 2.40 -2.05 -29.64
CA GLN A 324 1.42 -1.37 -28.80
C GLN A 324 1.52 -1.78 -27.31
N LEU A 325 2.41 -2.73 -26.98
CA LEU A 325 2.56 -3.30 -25.64
C LEU A 325 3.80 -2.74 -24.91
N SER A 326 3.72 -2.69 -23.59
CA SER A 326 4.90 -2.39 -22.77
C SER A 326 5.94 -3.52 -22.88
N GLU A 327 7.22 -3.27 -22.56
CA GLU A 327 8.25 -4.32 -22.57
C GLU A 327 7.88 -5.55 -21.70
N PRO A 328 7.34 -5.38 -20.48
CA PRO A 328 6.85 -6.52 -19.70
C PRO A 328 5.66 -7.25 -20.35
N ASP A 329 4.73 -6.53 -20.98
CA ASP A 329 3.55 -7.16 -21.59
C ASP A 329 3.92 -7.88 -22.90
N ARG A 330 4.95 -7.42 -23.63
CA ARG A 330 5.53 -8.15 -24.77
C ARG A 330 6.13 -9.48 -24.33
N ALA A 331 6.88 -9.48 -23.23
CA ALA A 331 7.41 -10.72 -22.66
C ALA A 331 6.29 -11.68 -22.24
N LEU A 332 5.17 -11.15 -21.73
CA LEU A 332 3.99 -11.94 -21.38
C LEU A 332 3.28 -12.51 -22.61
N LEU A 333 3.11 -11.72 -23.68
CA LEU A 333 2.55 -12.18 -24.97
C LEU A 333 3.40 -13.30 -25.58
N ASP A 334 4.72 -13.15 -25.59
CA ASP A 334 5.64 -14.16 -26.11
C ASP A 334 5.55 -15.46 -25.31
N ALA A 335 5.45 -15.37 -23.97
CA ALA A 335 5.24 -16.52 -23.11
C ALA A 335 3.89 -17.20 -23.38
N ALA A 336 2.82 -16.41 -23.53
CA ALA A 336 1.47 -16.90 -23.82
C ALA A 336 1.42 -17.66 -25.15
N ARG A 337 1.99 -17.08 -26.21
CA ARG A 337 2.08 -17.70 -27.54
C ARG A 337 2.81 -19.04 -27.47
N LYS A 338 3.95 -19.11 -26.77
CA LYS A 338 4.70 -20.37 -26.56
C LYS A 338 3.88 -21.44 -25.85
N ILE A 339 3.14 -21.09 -24.80
CA ILE A 339 2.32 -22.05 -24.05
C ILE A 339 1.18 -22.57 -24.94
N VAL A 340 0.49 -21.69 -25.66
CA VAL A 340 -0.58 -22.07 -26.60
C VAL A 340 -0.01 -22.91 -27.76
N ASP A 341 1.22 -22.62 -28.20
CA ASP A 341 1.95 -23.46 -29.15
C ASP A 341 2.18 -24.87 -28.64
N GLU A 342 2.65 -25.02 -27.40
CA GLU A 342 2.90 -26.34 -26.80
C GLU A 342 1.60 -27.12 -26.55
N VAL A 343 0.51 -26.45 -26.16
CA VAL A 343 -0.78 -27.11 -25.85
C VAL A 343 -1.53 -27.54 -27.10
N VAL A 344 -1.49 -26.76 -28.19
CA VAL A 344 -2.18 -27.07 -29.46
C VAL A 344 -1.33 -27.99 -30.35
N SER A 345 -0.02 -28.05 -30.13
CA SER A 345 0.84 -28.99 -30.85
C SER A 345 0.44 -30.44 -30.53
N PRO A 346 0.35 -31.33 -31.54
CA PRO A 346 0.12 -32.75 -31.30
C PRO A 346 1.16 -33.27 -30.30
N PRO A 347 0.79 -34.11 -29.31
CA PRO A 347 1.77 -34.66 -28.37
C PRO A 347 2.88 -35.34 -29.16
N SER A 348 4.08 -34.79 -29.03
CA SER A 348 5.24 -35.34 -29.71
C SER A 348 5.57 -36.70 -29.11
N THR A 349 5.41 -37.75 -29.90
CA THR A 349 5.89 -39.09 -29.57
C THR A 349 7.41 -39.21 -29.65
N ALA A 350 8.14 -38.12 -29.97
CA ALA A 350 9.59 -38.10 -30.12
C ALA A 350 10.35 -38.38 -28.81
N GLY A 351 9.65 -38.45 -27.66
CA GLY A 351 10.19 -38.91 -26.38
C GLY A 351 9.59 -40.21 -25.85
N LEU A 352 8.64 -40.85 -26.55
CA LEU A 352 8.18 -42.18 -26.15
C LEU A 352 9.32 -43.16 -26.45
N PRO A 353 9.80 -43.93 -25.45
CA PRO A 353 10.81 -44.94 -25.72
C PRO A 353 10.30 -45.86 -26.83
N LYS A 354 11.04 -45.91 -27.94
CA LYS A 354 10.79 -46.84 -29.04
C LYS A 354 10.61 -48.23 -28.44
N ARG A 355 9.53 -48.89 -28.85
CA ARG A 355 9.21 -50.32 -28.70
C ARG A 355 10.30 -51.09 -27.95
N ARG A 356 9.97 -51.53 -26.73
CA ARG A 356 10.70 -52.53 -25.96
C ARG A 356 11.25 -53.59 -26.93
N PRO A 357 12.56 -53.89 -26.95
CA PRO A 357 13.09 -54.93 -27.83
C PRO A 357 12.29 -56.22 -27.58
N GLU A 358 11.97 -56.94 -28.65
CA GLU A 358 11.43 -58.29 -28.55
C GLU A 358 12.33 -59.13 -27.63
N LEU A 359 11.68 -59.96 -26.82
CA LEU A 359 12.24 -60.61 -25.63
C LEU A 359 13.34 -61.66 -25.92
N ASP A 360 13.86 -61.74 -27.14
CA ASP A 360 14.72 -62.86 -27.58
C ASP A 360 16.22 -62.52 -27.67
N ASP A 361 16.64 -61.25 -27.56
CA ASP A 361 18.06 -60.87 -27.81
C ASP A 361 18.83 -60.29 -26.61
N ILE A 362 18.43 -60.58 -25.37
CA ILE A 362 19.29 -60.33 -24.20
C ILE A 362 19.82 -61.66 -23.65
N VAL A 363 20.96 -62.09 -24.19
CA VAL A 363 21.82 -63.07 -23.52
C VAL A 363 22.60 -62.35 -22.42
N GLY A 364 22.07 -62.44 -21.19
CA GLY A 364 22.74 -62.07 -19.93
C GLY A 364 22.73 -63.27 -18.96
N PRO A 365 23.67 -63.34 -18.00
CA PRO A 365 24.12 -64.58 -17.38
C PRO A 365 23.01 -65.33 -16.63
N SER A 366 23.03 -66.66 -16.73
CA SER A 366 22.15 -67.60 -16.02
C SER A 366 22.21 -67.36 -14.50
N VAL A 367 21.29 -66.56 -13.99
CA VAL A 367 20.85 -66.62 -12.60
C VAL A 367 19.53 -67.37 -12.60
N ARG A 368 19.54 -68.57 -11.99
CA ARG A 368 18.34 -69.36 -11.74
C ARG A 368 17.27 -68.47 -11.09
N ALA A 369 16.24 -68.11 -11.85
CA ALA A 369 15.05 -67.48 -11.32
C ALA A 369 14.35 -68.49 -10.39
N GLY A 370 14.54 -68.34 -9.09
CA GLY A 370 13.53 -68.77 -8.12
C GLY A 370 12.24 -68.00 -8.43
N ARG A 371 11.12 -68.72 -8.57
CA ARG A 371 9.78 -68.13 -8.73
C ARG A 371 9.60 -66.99 -7.72
N PRO A 372 8.97 -65.86 -8.09
CA PRO A 372 8.49 -64.93 -7.09
C PRO A 372 7.41 -65.65 -6.27
N GLU A 373 7.68 -65.90 -4.99
CA GLU A 373 6.64 -66.31 -4.07
C GLU A 373 5.56 -65.22 -4.08
N ARG A 374 4.34 -65.61 -4.45
CA ARG A 374 3.14 -64.82 -4.12
C ARG A 374 3.10 -64.69 -2.61
N GLY A 375 3.58 -63.56 -2.09
CA GLY A 375 3.48 -63.21 -0.67
C GLY A 375 2.03 -63.35 -0.22
N ARG A 376 1.84 -64.02 0.93
CA ARG A 376 0.51 -64.31 1.49
C ARG A 376 -0.31 -63.02 1.64
N PRO A 377 -1.63 -63.05 1.40
CA PRO A 377 -2.47 -61.90 1.71
C PRO A 377 -2.36 -61.56 3.20
N PHE A 378 -2.16 -60.28 3.51
CA PHE A 378 -2.15 -59.78 4.89
C PHE A 378 -3.52 -60.04 5.51
N LYS A 379 -3.55 -60.66 6.70
CA LYS A 379 -4.79 -61.05 7.36
C LYS A 379 -5.43 -59.91 8.16
N THR A 380 -4.63 -58.92 8.57
CA THR A 380 -5.09 -57.75 9.30
C THR A 380 -4.37 -56.48 8.83
N THR A 381 -4.98 -55.33 9.09
CA THR A 381 -4.39 -54.01 8.80
C THR A 381 -3.11 -53.77 9.60
N GLU A 382 -3.00 -54.35 10.81
CA GLU A 382 -1.82 -54.25 11.66
C GLU A 382 -0.60 -54.99 11.05
N ASP A 383 -0.82 -56.16 10.44
CA ASP A 383 0.24 -56.88 9.73
C ASP A 383 0.76 -56.11 8.51
N TYR A 384 -0.13 -55.41 7.81
CA TYR A 384 0.24 -54.57 6.66
C TYR A 384 1.06 -53.36 7.11
N VAL A 385 0.63 -52.68 8.19
CA VAL A 385 1.35 -51.51 8.72
C VAL A 385 2.73 -51.91 9.24
N ALA A 386 2.86 -53.09 9.88
CA ALA A 386 4.15 -53.60 10.33
C ALA A 386 5.12 -53.91 9.17
N ASP A 387 4.65 -54.55 8.08
CA ASP A 387 5.47 -54.78 6.87
C ASP A 387 5.94 -53.47 6.24
N LYS A 388 5.05 -52.47 6.13
CA LYS A 388 5.41 -51.15 5.58
C LYS A 388 6.41 -50.40 6.45
N ARG A 389 6.31 -50.50 7.78
CA ARG A 389 7.24 -49.87 8.72
C ARG A 389 8.63 -50.48 8.65
N ASN A 390 8.72 -51.81 8.54
CA ASN A 390 10.00 -52.50 8.37
C ASN A 390 10.68 -52.16 7.05
N ARG A 391 9.90 -51.98 5.96
CA ARG A 391 10.45 -51.52 4.67
C ARG A 391 10.96 -50.08 4.71
N LEU A 392 10.26 -49.20 5.43
CA LEU A 392 10.72 -47.82 5.62
C LEU A 392 12.02 -47.78 6.43
N GLN A 393 12.15 -48.60 7.47
CA GLN A 393 13.39 -48.71 8.25
C GLN A 393 14.56 -49.28 7.44
N ALA A 394 14.31 -50.24 6.54
CA ALA A 394 15.33 -50.76 5.64
C ALA A 394 15.81 -49.71 4.62
N ILE A 395 14.90 -48.82 4.16
CA ILE A 395 15.25 -47.70 3.28
C ILE A 395 16.05 -46.64 4.04
N ASP A 396 15.67 -46.32 5.28
CA ASP A 396 16.41 -45.37 6.11
C ASP A 396 17.83 -45.88 6.45
N GLN A 397 18.03 -47.19 6.64
CA GLN A 397 19.37 -47.78 6.79
C GLN A 397 20.21 -47.64 5.51
N LEU A 398 19.62 -47.88 4.34
CA LEU A 398 20.32 -47.70 3.06
C LEU A 398 20.69 -46.23 2.79
N LEU A 399 19.86 -45.28 3.23
CA LEU A 399 20.15 -43.84 3.10
C LEU A 399 21.24 -43.37 4.07
N GLN A 400 21.35 -43.98 5.25
CA GLN A 400 22.45 -43.71 6.19
C GLN A 400 23.79 -44.28 5.71
N GLU A 401 23.80 -45.43 5.02
CA GLU A 401 25.01 -46.00 4.40
C GLU A 401 25.48 -45.21 3.16
N SER A 402 24.59 -44.49 2.47
CA SER A 402 24.96 -43.65 1.31
C SER A 402 25.52 -42.25 1.67
N THR A 403 25.59 -41.91 2.96
CA THR A 403 26.05 -40.58 3.44
C THR A 403 27.37 -40.65 4.22
N GLN A 404 28.16 -41.72 4.06
CA GLN A 404 29.55 -41.81 4.55
C GLN A 404 30.57 -41.82 3.41
#